data_AF-A0A060C5G9-F1
#
_entry.id   AF-A0A060C5G9-F1
#
_cell.length_a   1.000
_cell.length_b   1.000
_cell.length_c   1.000
_cell.angle_alpha   90.00
_cell.angle_beta   90.00
_cell.angle_gamma   90.00
#
_symmetry.space_group_name_H-M   'P 1'
#
loop_
_entity.id
_entity.type
_entity.pdbx_description
1 polymer ?
#
loop_
_entity_poly.entity_id
_entity_poly.type
_entity_poly.pdbx_seq_one_letter_code
_entity_poly.pdbx_strand_id
1 'polypeptide(L)'
;PSDLIDIWLVADNCTDDTARVAKAKGCHVVERFDMTKVGKGYALTYLLDSMIDNGMADAYDAYFVFDADNKLDGHYIEEMNNAFQSGFKILTSYRNSVNLADNWVSSGSALWFIRESRFLNNSRMLFGSSC
;
A
#
# COMPACT_ATOMS: atom_id res chain seq x y z
N PRO A 1 -5.86 -17.65 -3.55
CA PRO A 1 -5.03 -16.86 -2.61
C PRO A 1 -5.82 -15.96 -1.66
N SER A 2 -7.08 -15.63 -1.95
CA SER A 2 -7.89 -14.71 -1.14
C SER A 2 -7.99 -15.08 0.34
N ASP A 3 -7.99 -16.38 0.67
CA ASP A 3 -8.06 -16.86 2.05
C ASP A 3 -6.76 -16.63 2.86
N LEU A 4 -5.69 -16.16 2.22
CA LEU A 4 -4.39 -15.84 2.83
C LEU A 4 -4.16 -14.32 2.93
N ILE A 5 -5.17 -13.50 2.62
CA ILE A 5 -5.04 -12.05 2.50
C ILE A 5 -6.13 -11.39 3.33
N ASP A 6 -5.71 -10.61 4.32
CA ASP A 6 -6.60 -9.74 5.08
C ASP A 6 -6.40 -8.27 4.68
N ILE A 7 -7.51 -7.52 4.63
CA ILE A 7 -7.49 -6.09 4.35
C ILE A 7 -7.72 -5.33 5.66
N TRP A 8 -6.69 -4.59 6.07
CA TRP A 8 -6.76 -3.66 7.19
C TRP A 8 -6.89 -2.23 6.69
N LEU A 9 -7.85 -1.50 7.23
CA LEU A 9 -8.13 -0.10 6.89
C LEU A 9 -8.13 0.75 8.15
N VAL A 10 -7.34 1.82 8.13
CA VAL A 10 -7.44 2.89 9.13
C VAL A 10 -8.34 4.00 8.61
N ALA A 11 -9.50 4.18 9.24
CA ALA A 11 -10.41 5.29 8.96
C ALA A 11 -9.98 6.49 9.82
N ASP A 12 -9.05 7.30 9.32
CA ASP A 12 -8.43 8.42 10.03
C ASP A 12 -9.23 9.71 9.85
N ASN A 13 -9.88 10.17 10.93
CA ASN A 13 -10.72 11.37 10.97
C ASN A 13 -11.85 11.38 9.91
N CYS A 14 -12.29 10.20 9.46
CA CYS A 14 -13.43 10.06 8.55
C CYS A 14 -14.71 10.49 9.27
N THR A 15 -15.49 11.37 8.64
CA THR A 15 -16.82 11.80 9.12
C THR A 15 -17.95 11.21 8.28
N ASP A 16 -17.60 10.45 7.24
CA ASP A 16 -18.51 9.78 6.34
C ASP A 16 -18.65 8.29 6.69
N ASP A 17 -19.34 7.54 5.81
CA ASP A 17 -19.63 6.12 5.99
C ASP A 17 -18.43 5.18 5.73
N THR A 18 -17.21 5.69 5.55
CA THR A 18 -16.04 4.88 5.14
C THR A 18 -15.84 3.66 6.03
N ALA A 19 -15.84 3.84 7.35
CA ALA A 19 -15.62 2.75 8.29
C ALA A 19 -16.73 1.68 8.20
N ARG A 20 -17.99 2.13 8.10
CA ARG A 20 -19.16 1.25 7.99
C ARG A 20 -19.11 0.43 6.70
N VAL A 21 -18.82 1.07 5.57
CA VAL A 21 -18.76 0.42 4.26
C VAL A 21 -17.61 -0.58 4.18
N ALA A 22 -16.44 -0.23 4.71
CA ALA A 22 -15.28 -1.12 4.75
C ALA A 22 -15.54 -2.37 5.61
N LYS A 23 -16.11 -2.20 6.82
CA LYS A 23 -16.52 -3.33 7.68
C LYS A 23 -17.53 -4.25 6.96
N ALA A 24 -18.53 -3.68 6.28
CA ALA A 24 -19.52 -4.45 5.54
C ALA A 24 -18.95 -5.24 4.36
N LYS A 25 -17.76 -4.85 3.86
CA LYS A 25 -17.02 -5.58 2.83
C LYS A 25 -16.07 -6.64 3.38
N GLY A 26 -16.03 -6.83 4.70
CA GLY A 26 -15.17 -7.81 5.37
C GLY A 26 -13.77 -7.30 5.72
N CYS A 27 -13.51 -5.99 5.61
CA CYS A 27 -12.22 -5.44 6.02
C CYS A 27 -12.15 -5.33 7.55
N HIS A 28 -10.96 -5.51 8.11
CA HIS A 28 -10.63 -5.10 9.46
C HIS A 28 -10.48 -3.59 9.49
N VAL A 29 -11.25 -2.90 10.33
CA VAL A 29 -11.28 -1.43 10.34
C VAL A 29 -10.92 -0.91 11.72
N VAL A 30 -9.90 -0.06 11.74
CA VAL A 30 -9.46 0.70 12.92
C VAL A 30 -9.84 2.16 12.70
N GLU A 31 -10.73 2.69 13.54
CA GLU A 31 -11.15 4.08 13.47
C GLU A 31 -10.25 4.93 14.35
N ARG A 32 -9.80 6.08 13.83
CA ARG A 32 -8.93 7.01 14.55
C ARG A 32 -9.50 8.41 14.47
N PHE A 33 -9.58 9.10 15.61
CA PHE A 33 -10.05 10.49 15.69
C PHE A 33 -9.03 11.32 16.47
N ASP A 34 -8.11 11.95 15.74
CA ASP A 34 -7.03 12.76 16.29
C ASP A 34 -6.69 13.88 15.30
N MET A 35 -7.14 15.08 15.64
CA MET A 35 -6.94 16.29 14.85
C MET A 35 -5.60 16.98 15.14
N THR A 36 -4.79 16.45 16.06
CA THR A 36 -3.49 17.03 16.45
C THR A 36 -2.32 16.37 15.71
N LYS A 37 -2.37 15.04 15.55
CA LYS A 37 -1.38 14.25 14.81
C LYS A 37 -1.98 13.80 13.48
N VAL A 38 -2.00 14.69 12.50
CA VAL A 38 -2.62 14.44 11.20
C VAL A 38 -1.60 13.93 10.19
N GLY A 39 -1.99 12.96 9.36
CA GLY A 39 -1.22 12.50 8.22
C GLY A 39 -1.02 10.99 8.18
N LYS A 40 -0.69 10.48 6.98
CA LYS A 40 -0.59 9.04 6.69
C LYS A 40 0.36 8.31 7.64
N GLY A 41 1.49 8.93 8.01
CA GLY A 41 2.44 8.34 8.95
C GLY A 41 1.81 8.02 10.31
N TYR A 42 1.13 9.00 10.92
CA TYR A 42 0.47 8.80 12.21
C TYR A 42 -0.69 7.79 12.14
N ALA A 43 -1.46 7.82 11.05
CA ALA A 43 -2.54 6.86 10.84
C ALA A 43 -2.02 5.43 10.71
N LEU A 44 -0.95 5.20 9.93
CA LEU A 44 -0.34 3.89 9.78
C LEU A 44 0.33 3.41 11.07
N THR A 45 1.03 4.29 11.79
CA THR A 45 1.59 3.96 13.11
C THR A 45 0.48 3.51 14.06
N TYR A 46 -0.62 4.25 14.15
CA TYR A 46 -1.75 3.88 14.99
C TYR A 46 -2.36 2.52 14.62
N LEU A 47 -2.48 2.22 13.32
CA LEU A 47 -2.95 0.93 12.85
C LEU A 47 -2.00 -0.21 13.25
N LEU A 48 -0.71 -0.05 12.98
CA LEU A 48 0.29 -1.07 13.28
C LEU A 48 0.43 -1.31 14.79
N ASP A 49 0.46 -0.25 15.59
CA ASP A 49 0.47 -0.34 17.05
C ASP A 49 -0.78 -1.09 17.56
N SER A 50 -1.96 -0.77 17.01
CA SER A 50 -3.19 -1.49 17.33
C SER A 50 -3.13 -2.97 16.97
N MET A 51 -2.54 -3.33 15.83
CA MET A 51 -2.35 -4.74 15.45
C MET A 51 -1.38 -5.46 16.38
N ILE A 52 -0.28 -4.80 16.78
CA ILE A 52 0.72 -5.34 17.70
C ILE A 52 0.12 -5.56 19.09
N ASP A 53 -0.56 -4.55 19.64
CA ASP A 53 -1.14 -4.59 20.98
C ASP A 53 -2.20 -5.70 21.12
N ASN A 54 -2.90 -6.03 20.03
CA ASN A 54 -3.89 -7.10 19.98
C ASN A 54 -3.30 -8.46 19.57
N GLY A 55 -1.99 -8.57 19.37
CA GLY A 55 -1.31 -9.81 18.96
C GLY A 55 -1.61 -10.28 17.53
N MET A 56 -2.22 -9.41 16.72
CA MET A 56 -2.60 -9.73 15.33
C MET A 56 -1.43 -9.60 14.37
N ALA A 57 -0.44 -8.76 14.69
CA ALA A 57 0.71 -8.51 13.83
C ALA A 57 1.56 -9.77 13.57
N ASP A 58 1.62 -10.70 14.53
CA ASP A 58 2.41 -11.92 14.44
C ASP A 58 1.80 -12.98 13.51
N ALA A 59 0.55 -12.78 13.06
CA ALA A 59 -0.14 -13.69 12.15
C ALA A 59 0.25 -13.50 10.67
N TYR A 60 0.98 -12.44 10.33
CA TYR A 60 1.27 -12.07 8.94
C TYR A 60 2.76 -12.15 8.62
N ASP A 61 3.09 -12.78 7.49
CA ASP A 61 4.48 -12.90 6.99
C ASP A 61 4.99 -11.59 6.36
N ALA A 62 4.09 -10.77 5.80
CA ALA A 62 4.41 -9.56 5.07
C ALA A 62 3.23 -8.57 5.07
N TYR A 63 3.55 -7.29 4.79
CA TYR A 63 2.58 -6.21 4.70
C TYR A 63 2.64 -5.52 3.34
N PHE A 64 1.46 -5.26 2.77
CA PHE A 64 1.31 -4.34 1.65
C PHE A 64 0.68 -3.03 2.14
N VAL A 65 1.24 -1.89 1.72
CA VAL A 65 0.71 -0.57 2.06
C VAL A 65 0.23 0.12 0.78
N PHE A 66 -1.08 0.34 0.68
CA PHE A 66 -1.70 1.01 -0.46
C PHE A 66 -2.34 2.34 -0.07
N ASP A 67 -2.38 3.27 -1.02
CA ASP A 67 -3.34 4.38 -0.95
C ASP A 67 -4.73 3.83 -1.33
N ALA A 68 -5.80 4.39 -0.75
CA ALA A 68 -7.18 3.94 -1.01
C ALA A 68 -7.63 4.12 -2.48
N ASP A 69 -6.92 4.92 -3.26
CA ASP A 69 -7.18 5.17 -4.68
C ASP A 69 -6.37 4.27 -5.63
N ASN A 70 -5.52 3.39 -5.09
CA ASN A 70 -4.70 2.53 -5.92
C ASN A 70 -5.54 1.43 -6.57
N LYS A 71 -5.33 1.24 -7.88
CA LYS A 71 -5.87 0.13 -8.66
C LYS A 71 -4.76 -0.88 -8.90
N LEU A 72 -5.01 -2.13 -8.50
CA LEU A 72 -4.04 -3.21 -8.61
C LEU A 72 -4.36 -4.09 -9.82
N ASP A 73 -3.30 -4.63 -10.43
CA ASP A 73 -3.40 -5.72 -11.37
C ASP A 73 -3.89 -6.99 -10.65
N GLY A 74 -4.65 -7.85 -11.34
CA GLY A 74 -5.20 -9.09 -10.75
C GLY A 74 -4.12 -10.07 -10.27
N HIS A 75 -2.91 -10.00 -10.83
CA HIS A 75 -1.77 -10.83 -10.44
C HIS A 75 -0.78 -10.11 -9.51
N TYR A 76 -1.07 -8.88 -9.07
CA TYR A 76 -0.13 -8.07 -8.31
C TYR A 76 0.43 -8.79 -7.07
N ILE A 77 -0.44 -9.41 -6.27
CA ILE A 77 -0.03 -10.05 -5.01
C ILE A 77 0.84 -11.28 -5.27
N GLU A 78 0.55 -12.03 -6.33
CA GLU A 78 1.34 -13.20 -6.75
C GLU A 78 2.76 -12.79 -7.16
N GLU A 79 2.88 -11.76 -7.99
CA GLU A 79 4.18 -11.24 -8.43
C GLU A 79 5.01 -10.66 -7.29
N MET A 80 4.38 -9.94 -6.36
CA MET A 80 5.07 -9.43 -5.19
C MET A 80 5.50 -10.54 -4.24
N ASN A 81 4.69 -11.60 -4.09
CA ASN A 81 5.08 -12.76 -3.31
C ASN A 81 6.26 -13.51 -3.95
N ASN A 82 6.29 -13.65 -5.28
CA ASN A 82 7.44 -14.24 -5.99
C ASN A 82 8.73 -13.46 -5.69
N ALA A 83 8.67 -12.14 -5.70
CA ALA A 83 9.80 -11.29 -5.33
C ALA A 83 10.20 -11.47 -3.85
N PHE A 84 9.23 -11.52 -2.93
CA PHE A 84 9.49 -11.74 -1.51
C PHE A 84 10.17 -13.09 -1.25
N GLN A 85 9.66 -14.16 -1.88
CA GLN A 85 10.23 -15.51 -1.82
C GLN A 85 11.63 -15.60 -2.46
N SER A 86 11.99 -14.64 -3.34
CA SER A 86 13.34 -14.54 -3.90
C SER A 86 14.35 -13.93 -2.91
N GLY A 87 13.94 -13.60 -1.68
CA GLY A 87 14.81 -13.18 -0.57
C GLY A 87 14.82 -11.67 -0.30
N PHE A 88 14.01 -10.88 -1.00
CA PHE A 88 13.91 -9.44 -0.76
C PHE A 88 12.99 -9.15 0.42
N LYS A 89 13.51 -8.45 1.45
CA LYS A 89 12.74 -8.08 2.65
C LYS A 89 11.85 -6.86 2.48
N ILE A 90 12.25 -5.93 1.62
CA ILE A 90 11.53 -4.69 1.33
C ILE A 90 11.43 -4.59 -0.19
N LEU A 91 10.20 -4.41 -0.66
CA LEU A 91 9.88 -4.41 -2.07
C LEU A 91 9.09 -3.13 -2.40
N THR A 92 9.38 -2.58 -3.57
CA THR A 92 8.55 -1.56 -4.19
C THR A 92 8.13 -2.05 -5.57
N SER A 93 6.86 -1.88 -5.90
CA SER A 93 6.31 -2.31 -7.17
C SER A 93 6.42 -1.21 -8.23
N TYR A 94 6.14 -1.58 -9.47
CA TYR A 94 5.82 -0.59 -10.49
C TYR A 94 4.56 0.19 -10.07
N ARG A 95 4.62 1.52 -10.10
CA ARG A 95 3.49 2.43 -9.93
C ARG A 95 3.42 3.33 -11.15
N ASN A 96 2.21 3.62 -11.62
CA ASN A 96 2.00 4.66 -12.62
C ASN A 96 0.61 5.29 -12.45
N SER A 97 0.38 6.40 -13.15
CA SER A 97 -0.91 7.07 -13.14
C SER A 97 -1.89 6.45 -14.12
N VAL A 98 -3.15 6.33 -13.69
CA VAL A 98 -4.28 5.93 -14.53
C VAL A 98 -4.80 7.07 -15.40
N ASN A 99 -4.37 8.31 -15.15
CA ASN A 99 -4.84 9.53 -15.82
C ASN A 99 -3.70 10.31 -16.50
N LEU A 100 -2.74 9.59 -17.08
CA LEU A 100 -1.55 10.16 -17.71
C LEU A 100 -1.86 11.22 -18.76
N ALA A 101 -2.96 11.10 -19.50
CA ALA A 101 -3.32 12.01 -20.59
C ALA A 101 -4.30 13.13 -20.18
N ASP A 102 -4.78 13.14 -18.93
CA ASP A 102 -5.90 14.00 -18.54
C ASP A 102 -5.49 15.46 -18.39
N ASN A 103 -4.29 15.75 -17.84
CA ASN A 103 -3.75 17.10 -17.74
C ASN A 103 -2.22 17.10 -17.52
N TRP A 104 -1.59 18.25 -17.69
CA TRP A 104 -0.13 18.40 -17.60
C TRP A 104 0.46 18.02 -16.22
N VAL A 105 -0.30 18.19 -15.13
CA VAL A 105 0.15 17.81 -13.78
C VAL A 105 0.19 16.29 -13.65
N SER A 106 -0.90 15.60 -14.00
CA SER A 106 -0.93 14.13 -13.95
C SER A 106 0.04 13.50 -14.95
N SER A 107 0.20 14.08 -16.14
CA SER A 107 1.23 13.67 -17.11
C SER A 107 2.62 13.78 -16.52
N GLY A 108 2.94 14.90 -15.86
CA GLY A 108 4.25 15.12 -15.23
C GLY A 108 4.54 14.07 -14.15
N SER A 109 3.59 13.83 -13.25
CA SER A 109 3.73 12.78 -12.22
C SER A 109 3.87 11.38 -12.82
N ALA A 110 3.10 11.06 -13.87
CA ALA A 110 3.16 9.76 -14.51
C ALA A 110 4.51 9.51 -15.20
N LEU A 111 5.04 10.52 -15.92
CA LEU A 111 6.37 10.45 -16.52
C LEU A 111 7.46 10.27 -15.46
N TRP A 112 7.34 10.97 -14.33
CA TRP A 112 8.25 10.78 -13.20
C TRP A 112 8.20 9.34 -12.65
N PHE A 113 7.01 8.78 -12.42
CA PHE A 113 6.88 7.40 -11.95
C PHE A 113 7.43 6.37 -12.93
N ILE A 114 7.18 6.55 -14.23
CA ILE A 114 7.78 5.71 -15.28
C ILE A 114 9.30 5.80 -15.22
N ARG A 115 9.84 7.01 -15.08
CA ARG A 115 11.28 7.23 -15.00
C ARG A 115 11.90 6.50 -13.82
N GLU A 116 11.36 6.73 -12.62
CA GLU A 116 11.82 6.08 -11.39
C GLU A 116 11.73 4.56 -11.49
N SER A 117 10.59 4.03 -11.94
CA SER A 117 10.36 2.58 -11.94
C SER A 117 11.18 1.86 -13.01
N ARG A 118 11.22 2.39 -14.25
CA ARG A 118 11.85 1.70 -15.40
C ARG A 118 13.33 1.99 -15.55
N PHE A 119 13.75 3.23 -15.37
CA PHE A 119 15.14 3.61 -15.66
C PHE A 119 16.02 3.61 -14.42
N LEU A 120 15.47 3.87 -13.23
CA LEU A 120 16.25 3.82 -11.98
C LEU A 120 16.13 2.46 -11.29
N ASN A 121 14.94 2.10 -10.80
CA ASN A 121 14.77 0.94 -9.93
C ASN A 121 14.99 -0.39 -10.67
N ASN A 122 14.36 -0.58 -11.83
CA ASN A 122 14.54 -1.79 -12.62
C ASN A 122 16.00 -1.97 -13.08
N SER A 123 16.66 -0.89 -13.51
CA SER A 123 18.08 -0.95 -13.88
C SER A 123 18.95 -1.40 -12.71
N ARG A 124 18.72 -0.83 -11.52
CA ARG A 124 19.46 -1.23 -10.30
C ARG A 124 19.24 -2.70 -9.95
N MET A 125 17.99 -3.18 -10.07
CA MET A 125 17.64 -4.58 -9.86
C MET A 125 18.37 -5.50 -10.84
N LEU A 126 18.38 -5.17 -12.13
CA LEU A 126 19.08 -5.95 -13.17
C LEU A 126 20.60 -6.01 -12.93
N PHE A 127 21.20 -4.95 -12.41
CA PHE A 127 22.63 -4.90 -12.08
C PHE A 127 22.96 -5.38 -10.67
N GLY A 128 21.99 -5.85 -9.88
CA GLY A 128 22.20 -6.28 -8.50
C GLY A 128 22.67 -5.17 -7.56
N SER A 129 22.39 -3.91 -7.89
CA SER A 129 22.68 -2.71 -7.06
C SER A 129 21.43 -2.13 -6.39
N SER A 130 20.35 -2.93 -6.37
CA SER A 130 19.19 -2.71 -5.51
C SER A 130 19.65 -2.85 -4.05
N CYS A 131 19.44 -1.78 -3.27
CA CYS A 131 19.60 -1.82 -1.81
C CYS A 131 18.45 -2.62 -1.20
#